data_AF-A0A950XR37-F1
#
_entry.id   AF-A0A950XR37-F1
#
_cell.length_a   1.000
_cell.length_b   1.000
_cell.length_c   1.000
_cell.angle_alpha   90.00
_cell.angle_beta   90.00
_cell.angle_gamma   90.00
#
_symmetry.space_group_name_H-M   'P 1'
#
loop_
_entity.id
_entity.type
_entity.pdbx_description
1 polymer ?
#
loop_
_entity_poly.entity_id
_entity_poly.type
_entity_poly.pdbx_seq_one_letter_code
_entity_poly.pdbx_strand_id
1 'polypeptide(L)' 'MIDLRSDTVTKPTPAMRRAMAEAEVGDDVYGEDPTINRLERRAAEIIGKQAALFVPTGSMGNLIGI' A
#
# COMPACT_ATOMS: atom_id res chain seq x y z
N MET A 1 10.31 -21.07 -14.90
CA MET A 1 10.41 -19.95 -15.87
C MET A 1 11.11 -18.81 -15.18
N ILE A 2 12.19 -18.28 -15.76
CA ILE A 2 12.90 -17.11 -15.24
C ILE A 2 12.36 -15.91 -16.01
N ASP A 3 11.78 -14.93 -15.32
CA ASP A 3 11.17 -13.74 -15.91
C ASP A 3 11.97 -12.50 -15.49
N LEU A 4 12.59 -11.82 -16.45
CA LEU A 4 13.48 -10.66 -16.25
C LEU A 4 12.93 -9.37 -16.87
N ARG A 5 11.64 -9.34 -17.25
CA ARG A 5 11.05 -8.18 -17.93
C ARG A 5 10.95 -6.95 -17.02
N SER A 6 10.59 -7.14 -15.75
CA SER A 6 10.44 -6.09 -14.73
C SER A 6 10.24 -6.74 -13.36
N ASP A 7 10.54 -6.03 -12.29
CA ASP A 7 10.20 -6.37 -10.91
C ASP A 7 8.69 -6.34 -10.60
N THR A 8 7.90 -5.63 -11.42
CA THR A 8 6.44 -5.58 -11.30
C THR A 8 5.74 -6.93 -11.52
N VAL A 9 6.45 -7.94 -12.07
CA VAL A 9 5.92 -9.31 -12.24
C VAL A 9 5.90 -10.13 -10.94
N THR A 10 6.37 -9.53 -9.84
CA THR A 10 6.39 -10.15 -8.50
C THR A 10 4.99 -10.63 -8.09
N LYS A 11 4.97 -11.74 -7.35
CA LYS A 11 3.73 -12.33 -6.80
C LYS A 11 3.76 -12.24 -5.28
N PRO A 12 2.62 -12.01 -4.61
CA PRO A 12 2.55 -12.03 -3.16
C PRO A 12 3.02 -13.38 -2.59
N THR A 13 3.89 -13.31 -1.58
CA THR A 13 4.35 -14.49 -0.84
C THR A 13 3.21 -15.13 -0.05
N PRO A 14 3.33 -16.39 0.41
CA PRO A 14 2.31 -17.00 1.25
C PRO A 14 2.01 -16.21 2.54
N ALA A 15 3.02 -15.59 3.15
CA ALA A 15 2.84 -14.75 4.33
C ALA A 15 2.04 -13.47 4.01
N MET A 16 2.35 -12.80 2.89
CA MET A 16 1.57 -11.64 2.43
C MET A 16 0.11 -12.03 2.14
N ARG A 17 -0.12 -13.19 1.52
CA ARG A 17 -1.49 -13.68 1.25
C ARG A 17 -2.29 -13.92 2.51
N ARG A 18 -1.69 -14.48 3.57
CA ARG A 18 -2.33 -14.62 4.88
C ARG A 18 -2.63 -13.26 5.50
N ALA A 19 -1.65 -12.36 5.52
CA ALA A 19 -1.83 -11.02 6.05
C ALA A 19 -2.95 -10.24 5.34
N MET A 20 -3.10 -10.39 4.02
CA MET A 20 -4.22 -9.81 3.27
C MET A 20 -5.56 -10.44 3.64
N ALA A 21 -5.61 -11.77 3.80
CA ALA A 21 -6.84 -12.48 4.13
C ALA A 21 -7.31 -12.23 5.58
N GLU A 22 -6.38 -11.93 6.48
CA GLU A 22 -6.63 -11.70 7.91
C GLU A 22 -6.70 -10.21 8.27
N ALA A 23 -6.53 -9.31 7.30
CA ALA A 23 -6.54 -7.87 7.55
C ALA A 23 -7.92 -7.39 8.04
N GLU A 24 -7.91 -6.58 9.09
CA GLU A 24 -9.07 -5.78 9.45
C GLU A 24 -9.23 -4.65 8.42
N VAL A 25 -10.43 -4.48 7.90
CA VAL A 25 -10.77 -3.57 6.81
C VAL A 25 -11.98 -2.71 7.16
N GLY A 26 -12.11 -1.58 6.50
CA GLY A 26 -13.22 -0.64 6.66
C GLY A 26 -13.46 0.15 5.38
N ASP A 27 -14.33 1.15 5.44
CA ASP A 27 -14.52 2.07 4.31
C ASP A 27 -13.50 3.20 4.39
N ASP A 28 -12.52 3.18 3.48
CA ASP A 28 -11.44 4.16 3.42
C ASP A 28 -11.92 5.56 3.02
N VAL A 29 -13.04 5.69 2.31
CA VAL A 29 -13.62 7.01 1.98
C VAL A 29 -14.05 7.74 3.25
N TYR A 30 -14.49 7.00 4.26
CA TYR A 30 -14.82 7.51 5.59
C TYR A 30 -13.61 7.51 6.55
N GLY A 31 -12.44 7.03 6.11
CA GLY A 31 -11.24 6.91 6.93
C GLY A 31 -11.32 5.79 7.97
N GLU A 32 -12.19 4.81 7.78
CA GLU A 32 -12.48 3.76 8.76
C GLU A 32 -11.69 2.47 8.53
N ASP A 33 -10.85 2.39 7.49
CA ASP A 33 -9.99 1.21 7.27
C ASP A 33 -8.75 1.24 8.19
N PRO A 34 -8.65 0.36 9.21
CA PRO A 34 -7.56 0.42 10.18
C PRO A 34 -6.23 -0.05 9.59
N THR A 35 -6.24 -0.83 8.50
CA THR A 35 -5.03 -1.32 7.84
C THR A 35 -4.43 -0.26 6.93
N ILE A 36 -5.25 0.48 6.16
CA ILE A 36 -4.80 1.64 5.39
C ILE A 36 -4.25 2.72 6.32
N ASN A 37 -5.00 3.07 7.37
CA ASN A 37 -4.56 4.04 8.38
C ASN A 37 -3.22 3.66 9.04
N ARG A 38 -2.96 2.37 9.26
CA ARG A 38 -1.66 1.89 9.77
C ARG A 38 -0.56 2.01 8.72
N LEU A 39 -0.84 1.64 7.47
CA LEU A 39 0.11 1.71 6.36
C LEU A 39 0.59 3.15 6.16
N GLU A 40 -0.33 4.11 6.11
CA GLU A 40 -0.03 5.51 5.87
C GLU A 40 0.74 6.14 7.03
N ARG A 41 0.30 5.92 8.29
CA ARG A 41 1.06 6.38 9.46
C ARG A 41 2.49 5.84 9.44
N ARG A 42 2.65 4.54 9.15
CA ARG A 42 3.97 3.92 9.09
C ARG A 42 4.82 4.48 7.96
N ALA A 43 4.23 4.71 6.79
CA ALA A 43 4.92 5.32 5.66
C ALA A 43 5.41 6.72 6.02
N ALA A 44 4.54 7.57 6.58
CA ALA A 44 4.85 8.93 7.02
C ALA A 44 6.00 8.95 8.05
N GLU A 45 5.98 8.05 9.03
CA GLU A 45 7.07 7.86 10.01
C GLU A 45 8.41 7.52 9.33
N ILE A 46 8.41 6.56 8.40
CA ILE A 46 9.64 6.10 7.74
C ILE A 46 10.32 7.23 6.96
N ILE A 47 9.54 8.09 6.31
CA ILE A 47 10.07 9.19 5.48
C ILE A 47 10.16 10.53 6.22
N GLY A 48 9.78 10.58 7.51
CA GLY A 48 9.82 11.80 8.31
C GLY A 48 8.85 12.89 7.83
N LYS A 49 7.64 12.51 7.41
CA LYS A 49 6.58 13.44 6.98
C LYS A 49 5.40 13.41 7.94
N GLN A 50 4.55 14.44 7.87
CA GLN A 50 3.38 14.58 8.74
C GLN A 50 2.26 13.59 8.38
N ALA A 51 2.13 13.24 7.11
CA ALA A 51 1.10 12.35 6.60
C ALA A 51 1.60 11.60 5.35
N ALA A 52 0.87 10.55 4.97
CA ALA A 52 1.01 9.81 3.72
C ALA A 52 -0.38 9.42 3.21
N LEU A 53 -0.48 9.02 1.94
CA LEU A 53 -1.72 8.58 1.32
C LEU A 53 -1.46 7.33 0.47
N PHE A 54 -2.26 6.28 0.67
CA PHE A 54 -2.23 5.09 -0.18
C PHE A 54 -2.95 5.37 -1.51
N VAL A 55 -2.35 4.92 -2.61
CA VAL A 55 -2.92 5.05 -3.96
C VAL A 55 -2.76 3.74 -4.72
N PRO A 56 -3.67 3.41 -5.67
CA PRO A 56 -3.61 2.14 -6.39
C PRO A 56 -2.38 1.98 -7.31
N THR A 57 -1.78 3.08 -7.77
CA THR A 57 -0.64 3.04 -8.69
C THR A 57 0.37 4.16 -8.42
N GLY A 58 1.63 3.93 -8.77
CA GLY A 58 2.66 4.98 -8.73
C GLY A 58 2.36 6.15 -9.68
N SER A 59 1.70 5.89 -10.81
CA SER A 59 1.27 6.97 -11.73
C SER A 59 0.26 7.91 -11.09
N MET A 60 -0.71 7.39 -10.34
CA MET A 60 -1.65 8.22 -9.59
C MET A 60 -0.93 9.01 -8.50
N GLY A 61 -0.01 8.38 -7.76
CA GLY A 61 0.78 9.05 -6.72
C GLY A 61 1.57 10.26 -7.25
N ASN A 62 2.12 10.16 -8.45
CA ASN A 62 2.76 11.30 -9.12
C ASN A 62 1.72 12.35 -9.55
N LEU A 63 0.60 11.93 -10.17
CA LEU A 63 -0.39 12.86 -10.71
C LEU A 63 -1.04 13.74 -9.63
N ILE A 64 -1.35 13.18 -8.46
CA ILE A 64 -1.97 13.95 -7.36
C ILE A 64 -0.96 14.83 -6.60
N GLY A 65 0.33 14.57 -6.78
CA GLY A 65 1.42 15.35 -6.16
C GLY A 65 1.89 16.54 -7.00
N ILE A 66 1.38 16.68 -8.22
CA ILE A 66 1.61 17.81 -9.13
C ILE A 66 0.51 18.84 -8.91
#